data_AF-A0A814XYJ1-F1
#
_entry.id   AF-A0A814XYJ1-F1
#
_cell.length_a   1.000
_cell.length_b   1.000
_cell.length_c   1.000
_cell.angle_alpha   90.00
_cell.angle_beta   90.00
_cell.angle_gamma   90.00
#
_symmetry.space_group_name_H-M   'P 1'
#
loop_
_entity.id
_entity.type
_entity.pdbx_description
1 polymer ?
#
loop_
_entity_poly.entity_id
_entity_poly.type
_entity_poly.pdbx_seq_one_letter_code
_entity_poly.pdbx_strand_id
1 'polypeptide(L)'
;MAAYITPTPANIRYLHPIITFVNYLSQKFNYRITCKDAAKKMVHEVLFKGSDKTMESKLYNDFIEAWYQLSFNEVCLDSQSIKFEHKYPSEEFRQRTEIAKLFINSSKDPNSLLLIACIKTISNLQNKIVQHFCDTMNYNSPDVRVQRQTVSLQSLQPKTLLCLDKDIISRKLMSDTSVVNYEYGKGTDIIYDFQEIEFMI
;
A
#
# COMPACT_ATOMS: atom_id res chain seq x y z
N MET A 1 -6.93 -24.48 -13.92
CA MET A 1 -7.33 -23.15 -13.43
C MET A 1 -6.23 -22.63 -12.53
N ALA A 2 -5.44 -21.65 -12.99
CA ALA A 2 -4.42 -21.03 -12.15
C ALA A 2 -5.13 -20.17 -11.09
N ALA A 3 -4.85 -20.43 -9.81
CA ALA A 3 -5.33 -19.58 -8.73
C ALA A 3 -4.63 -18.23 -8.85
N TYR A 4 -5.33 -17.22 -9.36
CA TYR A 4 -4.88 -15.83 -9.31
C TYR A 4 -4.90 -15.38 -7.85
N ILE A 5 -3.82 -15.64 -7.13
CA ILE A 5 -3.65 -15.15 -5.76
C ILE A 5 -3.48 -13.64 -5.88
N THR A 6 -4.49 -12.94 -5.38
CA THR A 6 -4.67 -11.51 -5.56
C THR A 6 -3.66 -10.78 -4.66
N PRO A 7 -2.99 -9.72 -5.14
CA PRO A 7 -2.11 -8.90 -4.30
C PRO A 7 -2.87 -8.43 -3.05
N THR A 8 -2.26 -8.60 -1.87
CA THR A 8 -2.91 -8.24 -0.61
C THR A 8 -3.07 -6.72 -0.52
N PRO A 9 -4.22 -6.18 -0.03
CA PRO A 9 -4.39 -4.74 0.16
C PRO A 9 -3.33 -4.13 1.10
N ALA A 10 -2.75 -4.95 1.99
CA ALA A 10 -1.65 -4.57 2.86
C ALA A 10 -0.41 -4.09 2.09
N ASN A 11 -0.21 -4.51 0.83
CA ASN A 11 0.93 -4.07 0.02
C ASN A 11 0.84 -2.60 -0.41
N ILE A 12 -0.35 -1.99 -0.39
CA ILE A 12 -0.57 -0.61 -0.82
C ILE A 12 0.28 0.38 0.00
N ARG A 13 0.41 0.17 1.31
CA ARG A 13 1.17 1.05 2.20
C ARG A 13 2.65 1.16 1.83
N TYR A 14 3.22 0.10 1.25
CA TYR A 14 4.62 0.04 0.87
C TYR A 14 4.92 0.84 -0.41
N LEU A 15 3.89 1.30 -1.13
CA LEU A 15 4.08 2.15 -2.30
C LEU A 15 4.76 3.48 -1.96
N HIS A 16 4.46 4.07 -0.80
CA HIS A 16 5.05 5.34 -0.38
C HIS A 16 6.57 5.26 -0.23
N PRO A 17 7.16 4.44 0.68
CA PRO A 17 8.61 4.36 0.82
C PRO A 17 9.32 3.97 -0.48
N ILE A 18 8.70 3.12 -1.31
CA ILE A 18 9.23 2.76 -2.62
C ILE A 18 9.36 3.98 -3.53
N ILE A 19 8.29 4.72 -3.71
CA ILE A 19 8.26 5.87 -4.60
C ILE A 19 9.08 7.03 -4.04
N THR A 20 9.08 7.26 -2.72
CA THR A 20 9.92 8.29 -2.09
C THR A 20 11.39 8.07 -2.43
N PHE A 21 11.88 6.82 -2.31
CA PHE A 21 13.27 6.52 -2.62
C PHE A 21 13.59 6.61 -4.11
N VAL A 22 12.70 6.13 -4.98
CA VAL A 22 12.87 6.24 -6.44
C VAL A 22 12.90 7.71 -6.89
N ASN A 23 12.04 8.55 -6.32
CA ASN A 23 12.03 9.99 -6.58
C ASN A 23 13.32 10.64 -6.08
N TYR A 24 13.79 10.27 -4.89
CA TYR A 24 15.07 10.73 -4.36
C TYR A 24 16.24 10.39 -5.30
N LEU A 25 16.33 9.13 -5.76
CA LEU A 25 17.35 8.73 -6.72
C LEU A 25 17.24 9.52 -8.03
N SER A 26 16.03 9.69 -8.54
CA SER A 26 15.76 10.47 -9.76
C SER A 26 16.21 11.92 -9.62
N GLN A 27 15.94 12.56 -8.48
CA GLN A 27 16.38 13.94 -8.21
C GLN A 27 17.90 14.03 -8.02
N LYS A 28 18.50 13.12 -7.26
CA LYS A 28 19.94 13.11 -6.97
C LYS A 28 20.78 12.92 -8.23
N PHE A 29 20.35 12.01 -9.09
CA PHE A 29 21.15 11.53 -10.20
C PHE A 29 20.71 12.01 -11.57
N ASN A 30 19.46 12.47 -11.75
CA ASN A 30 18.86 13.02 -12.97
C ASN A 30 19.73 12.92 -14.25
N TYR A 31 20.23 14.05 -14.77
CA TYR A 31 21.19 14.12 -15.88
C TYR A 31 22.66 13.95 -15.45
N ARG A 32 22.91 13.69 -14.16
CA ARG A 32 24.25 13.62 -13.54
C ARG A 32 24.88 12.22 -13.62
N ILE A 33 24.13 11.21 -14.04
CA ILE A 33 24.64 9.85 -14.27
C ILE A 33 24.23 9.36 -15.65
N THR A 34 25.17 8.76 -16.38
CA THR A 34 24.83 8.09 -17.64
C THR A 34 24.20 6.73 -17.35
N CYS A 35 23.39 6.19 -18.28
CA CYS A 35 22.83 4.84 -18.11
C CYS A 35 23.94 3.78 -17.93
N LYS A 36 25.09 3.93 -18.61
CA LYS A 36 26.23 3.02 -18.49
C LYS A 36 26.85 3.06 -17.09
N ASP A 37 26.94 4.22 -16.47
CA ASP A 37 27.46 4.36 -15.11
C ASP A 37 26.45 3.89 -14.06
N ALA A 38 25.15 4.15 -14.27
CA ALA A 38 24.08 3.70 -13.40
C ALA A 38 23.99 2.16 -13.34
N ALA A 39 24.33 1.47 -14.42
CA ALA A 39 24.37 0.00 -14.49
C ALA A 39 25.60 -0.62 -13.80
N LYS A 40 26.59 0.20 -13.41
CA LYS A 40 27.83 -0.29 -12.77
C LYS A 40 27.95 0.12 -11.31
N LYS A 41 27.42 1.28 -10.95
CA LYS A 41 27.54 1.82 -9.59
C LYS A 41 26.47 1.23 -8.67
N MET A 42 26.90 0.80 -7.50
CA MET A 42 25.99 0.30 -6.47
C MET A 42 25.37 1.46 -5.68
N VAL A 43 24.10 1.30 -5.30
CA VAL A 43 23.37 2.27 -4.46
C VAL A 43 24.13 2.54 -3.16
N HIS A 44 24.62 1.47 -2.51
CA HIS A 44 25.40 1.59 -1.29
C HIS A 44 26.69 2.42 -1.48
N GLU A 45 27.42 2.23 -2.57
CA GLU A 45 28.68 2.97 -2.79
C GLU A 45 28.47 4.47 -2.98
N VAL A 46 27.33 4.87 -3.54
CA VAL A 46 27.08 6.28 -3.89
C VAL A 46 26.31 7.00 -2.79
N LEU A 47 25.42 6.29 -2.09
CA LEU A 47 24.69 6.87 -0.97
C LEU A 47 25.51 6.89 0.32
N PHE A 48 26.58 6.07 0.45
CA PHE A 48 27.34 5.91 1.70
C PHE A 48 28.77 6.48 1.73
N LYS A 49 29.22 7.27 0.73
CA LYS A 49 30.48 8.08 0.79
C LYS A 49 30.32 9.50 1.37
N GLY A 50 30.86 9.80 2.57
CA GLY A 50 30.79 11.14 3.23
C GLY A 50 30.31 11.13 4.70
N SER A 51 30.45 12.25 5.42
CA SER A 51 30.32 12.34 6.89
C SER A 51 28.90 12.60 7.44
N ASP A 52 27.91 12.93 6.60
CA ASP A 52 26.54 13.21 7.06
C ASP A 52 25.52 12.55 6.13
N LYS A 53 24.86 11.48 6.58
CA LYS A 53 24.10 10.52 5.73
C LYS A 53 22.86 9.93 6.37
N THR A 54 22.43 10.49 7.48
CA THR A 54 21.34 9.93 8.29
C THR A 54 20.04 9.86 7.47
N MET A 55 19.76 10.90 6.66
CA MET A 55 18.56 10.95 5.82
C MET A 55 18.60 9.96 4.65
N GLU A 56 19.69 9.91 3.87
CA GLU A 56 19.82 8.98 2.74
C GLU A 56 19.76 7.53 3.17
N SER A 57 20.46 7.22 4.26
CA SER A 57 20.50 5.87 4.81
C SER A 57 19.12 5.46 5.27
N LYS A 58 18.37 6.37 5.91
CA LYS A 58 16.98 6.15 6.30
C LYS A 58 16.09 5.88 5.09
N LEU A 59 16.12 6.74 4.07
CA LEU A 59 15.31 6.55 2.86
C LEU A 59 15.60 5.22 2.17
N TYR A 60 16.86 4.80 2.11
CA TYR A 60 17.21 3.50 1.55
C TYR A 60 16.77 2.34 2.43
N ASN A 61 16.90 2.46 3.76
CA ASN A 61 16.40 1.46 4.70
C ASN A 61 14.89 1.28 4.61
N ASP A 62 14.14 2.38 4.63
CA ASP A 62 12.68 2.38 4.51
C ASP A 62 12.25 1.73 3.17
N PHE A 63 13.00 1.98 2.09
CA PHE A 63 12.81 1.30 0.81
C PHE A 63 13.05 -0.21 0.90
N ILE A 64 14.19 -0.64 1.46
CA ILE A 64 14.54 -2.07 1.56
C ILE A 64 13.52 -2.82 2.42
N GLU A 65 13.16 -2.25 3.56
CA GLU A 65 12.14 -2.83 4.44
C GLU A 65 10.82 -2.98 3.71
N ALA A 66 10.33 -1.92 3.07
CA ALA A 66 9.10 -1.97 2.30
C ALA A 66 9.16 -2.97 1.15
N TRP A 67 10.28 -3.03 0.43
CA TRP A 67 10.47 -3.93 -0.71
C TRP A 67 10.41 -5.41 -0.31
N TYR A 68 11.05 -5.77 0.81
CA TYR A 68 11.06 -7.16 1.32
C TYR A 68 9.80 -7.54 2.10
N GLN A 69 8.97 -6.58 2.47
CA GLN A 69 7.64 -6.83 3.05
C GLN A 69 6.55 -7.01 1.97
N LEU A 70 6.87 -6.75 0.69
CA LEU A 70 5.94 -7.01 -0.40
C LEU A 70 5.64 -8.50 -0.49
N SER A 71 4.36 -8.81 -0.48
CA SER A 71 3.86 -10.19 -0.60
C SER A 71 3.09 -10.34 -1.90
N PHE A 72 3.79 -10.75 -2.97
CA PHE A 72 3.18 -11.10 -4.25
C PHE A 72 3.62 -12.49 -4.68
N ASN A 73 2.74 -13.19 -5.40
CA ASN A 73 3.17 -14.35 -6.18
C ASN A 73 3.61 -13.91 -7.57
N GLU A 74 2.84 -13.01 -8.18
CA GLU A 74 3.08 -12.46 -9.51
C GLU A 74 2.70 -10.98 -9.56
N VAL A 75 3.36 -10.25 -10.46
CA VAL A 75 3.09 -8.83 -10.75
C VAL A 75 2.89 -8.64 -12.25
N CYS A 76 2.03 -7.70 -12.63
CA CYS A 76 1.63 -7.50 -14.01
C CYS A 76 2.23 -6.24 -14.63
N LEU A 77 2.79 -6.37 -15.82
CA LEU A 77 3.23 -5.25 -16.66
C LEU A 77 2.76 -5.47 -18.09
N ASP A 78 1.93 -4.56 -18.62
CA ASP A 78 1.48 -4.55 -20.04
C ASP A 78 1.04 -5.92 -20.56
N SER A 79 0.20 -6.60 -19.77
CA SER A 79 -0.36 -7.95 -20.03
C SER A 79 0.60 -9.13 -19.83
N GLN A 80 1.83 -8.89 -19.40
CA GLN A 80 2.75 -9.93 -18.96
C GLN A 80 2.64 -10.13 -17.45
N SER A 81 2.52 -11.39 -17.03
CA SER A 81 2.68 -11.78 -15.62
C SER A 81 4.14 -12.13 -15.37
N ILE A 82 4.72 -11.48 -14.37
CA ILE A 82 6.12 -11.66 -13.95
C ILE A 82 6.09 -12.27 -12.56
N LYS A 83 6.75 -13.43 -12.39
CA LYS A 83 6.89 -14.05 -11.08
C LYS A 83 7.65 -13.11 -10.14
N PHE A 84 7.07 -12.86 -8.96
CA PHE A 84 7.69 -12.00 -7.97
C PHE A 84 8.53 -12.85 -7.02
N GLU A 85 9.86 -12.78 -7.17
CA GLU A 85 10.79 -13.46 -6.28
C GLU A 85 11.98 -12.55 -5.97
N HIS A 86 12.31 -12.43 -4.70
CA HIS A 86 13.56 -11.82 -4.29
C HIS A 86 14.71 -12.76 -4.61
N LYS A 87 15.53 -12.38 -5.58
CA LYS A 87 16.70 -13.17 -6.00
C LYS A 87 17.74 -13.33 -4.89
N TYR A 88 17.79 -12.39 -3.95
CA TYR A 88 18.79 -12.33 -2.88
C TYR A 88 18.13 -12.00 -1.54
N PRO A 89 18.73 -12.37 -0.40
CA PRO A 89 18.38 -11.81 0.90
C PRO A 89 18.58 -10.29 0.97
N SER A 90 17.90 -9.63 1.91
CA SER A 90 17.89 -8.16 2.04
C SER A 90 19.29 -7.54 2.13
N GLU A 91 20.18 -8.13 2.93
CA GLU A 91 21.55 -7.62 3.12
C GLU A 91 22.42 -7.77 1.88
N GLU A 92 22.26 -8.84 1.11
CA GLU A 92 22.99 -9.01 -0.14
C GLU A 92 22.46 -8.05 -1.21
N PHE A 93 21.13 -7.89 -1.29
CA PHE A 93 20.51 -6.91 -2.18
C PHE A 93 20.97 -5.49 -1.87
N ARG A 94 21.03 -5.11 -0.58
CA ARG A 94 21.53 -3.81 -0.12
C ARG A 94 22.93 -3.47 -0.66
N GLN A 95 23.82 -4.47 -0.75
CA GLN A 95 25.18 -4.27 -1.22
C GLN A 95 25.31 -4.31 -2.76
N ARG A 96 24.46 -5.11 -3.43
CA ARG A 96 24.59 -5.43 -4.87
C ARG A 96 23.60 -4.71 -5.78
N THR A 97 22.72 -3.88 -5.23
CA THR A 97 21.75 -3.16 -6.05
C THR A 97 22.43 -2.04 -6.82
N GLU A 98 22.49 -2.21 -8.14
CA GLU A 98 22.89 -1.16 -9.08
C GLU A 98 21.82 -0.07 -9.13
N ILE A 99 22.27 1.18 -9.30
CA ILE A 99 21.36 2.34 -9.39
C ILE A 99 20.37 2.18 -10.56
N ALA A 100 20.80 1.63 -11.70
CA ALA A 100 19.95 1.44 -12.88
C ALA A 100 18.68 0.62 -12.60
N LYS A 101 18.77 -0.39 -11.71
CA LYS A 101 17.63 -1.27 -11.38
C LYS A 101 16.48 -0.53 -10.70
N LEU A 102 16.74 0.66 -10.15
CA LEU A 102 15.77 1.46 -9.42
C LEU A 102 15.24 2.67 -10.22
N PHE A 103 15.71 2.88 -11.46
CA PHE A 103 15.16 3.92 -12.33
C PHE A 103 13.99 3.41 -13.16
N ILE A 104 12.86 4.12 -13.08
CA ILE A 104 11.63 3.81 -13.81
C ILE A 104 11.78 4.05 -15.33
N ASN A 105 12.63 5.00 -15.75
CA ASN A 105 12.67 5.50 -17.14
C ASN A 105 13.88 5.02 -17.96
N SER A 106 14.84 4.29 -17.37
CA SER A 106 16.21 4.26 -17.91
C SER A 106 16.68 2.90 -18.42
N SER A 107 16.02 1.79 -18.07
CA SER A 107 16.51 0.46 -18.41
C SER A 107 15.43 -0.50 -18.89
N LYS A 108 15.74 -1.18 -20.01
CA LYS A 108 15.09 -2.43 -20.43
C LYS A 108 15.58 -3.64 -19.59
N ASP A 109 16.18 -3.37 -18.42
CA ASP A 109 16.74 -4.42 -17.57
C ASP A 109 15.61 -5.22 -16.91
N PRO A 110 15.69 -6.56 -16.84
CA PRO A 110 14.67 -7.39 -16.20
C PRO A 110 14.33 -6.98 -14.77
N ASN A 111 15.28 -6.42 -14.00
CA ASN A 111 15.04 -6.04 -12.61
C ASN A 111 14.35 -4.68 -12.48
N SER A 112 14.63 -3.72 -13.36
CA SER A 112 13.86 -2.47 -13.41
C SER A 112 12.42 -2.74 -13.86
N LEU A 113 12.22 -3.70 -14.76
CA LEU A 113 10.89 -4.16 -15.15
C LEU A 113 10.12 -4.74 -13.95
N LEU A 114 10.77 -5.50 -13.06
CA LEU A 114 10.14 -6.01 -11.85
C LEU A 114 9.64 -4.89 -10.93
N LEU A 115 10.48 -3.87 -10.67
CA LEU A 115 10.09 -2.71 -9.86
C LEU A 115 8.90 -1.97 -10.47
N ILE A 116 8.94 -1.71 -11.78
CA ILE A 116 7.86 -1.03 -12.51
C ILE A 116 6.57 -1.85 -12.45
N ALA A 117 6.67 -3.17 -12.65
CA ALA A 117 5.53 -4.09 -12.56
C ALA A 117 4.91 -4.07 -11.16
N CYS A 118 5.73 -4.05 -10.09
CA CYS A 118 5.25 -3.94 -8.71
C CYS A 118 4.48 -2.64 -8.50
N ILE A 119 5.09 -1.50 -8.85
CA ILE A 119 4.47 -0.17 -8.72
C ILE A 119 3.13 -0.12 -9.46
N LYS A 120 3.09 -0.62 -10.71
CA LYS A 120 1.88 -0.65 -11.53
C LYS A 120 0.81 -1.55 -10.93
N THR A 121 1.19 -2.73 -10.44
CA THR A 121 0.27 -3.70 -9.82
C THR A 121 -0.37 -3.14 -8.56
N ILE A 122 0.43 -2.55 -7.66
CA ILE A 122 -0.05 -1.94 -6.42
C ILE A 122 -0.95 -0.73 -6.71
N SER A 123 -0.53 0.14 -7.63
CA SER A 123 -1.32 1.32 -8.02
C SER A 123 -2.67 0.92 -8.61
N ASN A 124 -2.69 -0.11 -9.46
CA ASN A 124 -3.93 -0.65 -10.02
C ASN A 124 -4.82 -1.29 -8.95
N LEU A 125 -4.24 -1.98 -7.96
CA LEU A 125 -5.01 -2.52 -6.84
C LEU A 125 -5.70 -1.40 -6.06
N GLN A 126 -4.95 -0.35 -5.65
CA GLN A 126 -5.54 0.80 -4.98
C GLN A 126 -6.64 1.45 -5.84
N ASN A 127 -6.36 1.71 -7.11
CA ASN A 127 -7.29 2.38 -8.00
C ASN A 127 -8.58 1.57 -8.20
N LYS A 128 -8.49 0.24 -8.32
CA LYS A 128 -9.66 -0.64 -8.42
C LYS A 128 -10.50 -0.62 -7.15
N ILE A 129 -9.86 -0.65 -5.98
CA ILE A 129 -10.57 -0.57 -4.69
C ILE A 129 -11.30 0.78 -4.59
N VAL A 130 -10.61 1.89 -4.84
CA VAL A 130 -11.21 3.24 -4.80
C VAL A 130 -12.34 3.35 -5.82
N GLN A 131 -12.13 2.85 -7.04
CA GLN A 131 -13.15 2.85 -8.08
C GLN A 131 -14.41 2.09 -7.65
N HIS A 132 -14.25 0.89 -7.09
CA HIS A 132 -15.38 0.10 -6.62
C HIS A 132 -16.24 0.90 -5.62
N PHE A 133 -15.62 1.50 -4.60
CA PHE A 133 -16.35 2.30 -3.61
C PHE A 133 -16.99 3.56 -4.20
N CYS A 134 -16.28 4.28 -5.08
CA CYS A 134 -16.85 5.44 -5.77
C CYS A 134 -18.09 5.06 -6.60
N ASP A 135 -18.00 3.97 -7.36
CA ASP A 135 -19.07 3.52 -8.25
C ASP A 135 -20.28 3.03 -7.42
N THR A 136 -20.07 2.31 -6.31
CA THR A 136 -21.13 1.90 -5.38
C THR A 136 -21.80 3.09 -4.69
N MET A 137 -21.05 4.09 -4.24
CA MET A 137 -21.61 5.28 -3.60
C MET A 137 -22.43 6.13 -4.58
N ASN A 138 -21.91 6.35 -5.80
CA ASN A 138 -22.62 7.11 -6.83
C ASN A 138 -23.91 6.39 -7.29
N TYR A 139 -23.93 5.05 -7.29
CA TYR A 139 -25.14 4.28 -7.59
C TYR A 139 -26.21 4.42 -6.50
N ASN A 140 -25.81 4.36 -5.22
CA ASN A 140 -26.72 4.40 -4.07
C ASN A 140 -27.13 5.82 -3.65
N SER A 141 -26.41 6.86 -4.09
CA SER A 141 -26.65 8.25 -3.69
C SER A 141 -26.33 9.18 -4.87
N PRO A 142 -27.23 9.27 -5.87
CA PRO A 142 -26.98 10.04 -7.10
C PRO A 142 -26.74 11.54 -6.86
N ASP A 143 -27.20 12.07 -5.74
CA ASP A 143 -26.98 13.47 -5.33
C ASP A 143 -25.57 13.72 -4.76
N VAL A 144 -24.85 12.68 -4.34
CA VAL A 144 -23.47 12.77 -3.83
C VAL A 144 -22.51 12.31 -4.91
N ARG A 145 -22.08 13.23 -5.78
CA ARG A 145 -21.00 12.94 -6.74
C ARG A 145 -19.66 12.91 -6.05
N VAL A 146 -19.13 11.72 -5.76
CA VAL A 146 -17.78 11.57 -5.22
C VAL A 146 -16.78 11.87 -6.35
N GLN A 147 -16.14 13.05 -6.28
CA GLN A 147 -15.16 13.46 -7.27
C GLN A 147 -13.83 12.72 -7.03
N ARG A 148 -13.32 12.05 -8.07
CA ARG A 148 -12.05 11.32 -7.99
C ARG A 148 -10.89 12.31 -7.89
N GLN A 149 -10.18 12.31 -6.76
CA GLN A 149 -8.91 13.01 -6.65
C GLN A 149 -7.83 12.18 -7.32
N THR A 150 -7.21 12.72 -8.36
CA THR A 150 -6.07 12.09 -9.03
C THR A 150 -4.77 12.67 -8.47
N VAL A 151 -3.87 11.79 -8.03
CA VAL A 151 -2.55 12.16 -7.50
C VAL A 151 -1.51 11.54 -8.42
N SER A 152 -0.52 12.33 -8.85
CA SER A 152 0.59 11.79 -9.64
C SER A 152 1.45 10.88 -8.77
N LEU A 153 1.99 9.81 -9.36
CA LEU A 153 2.84 8.86 -8.64
C LEU A 153 3.98 9.58 -7.90
N GLN A 154 4.60 10.58 -8.54
CA GLN A 154 5.71 11.34 -7.95
C GLN A 154 5.30 12.22 -6.75
N SER A 155 4.01 12.54 -6.60
CA SER A 155 3.47 13.38 -5.52
C SER A 155 2.74 12.56 -4.45
N LEU A 156 2.93 11.24 -4.45
CA LEU A 156 2.25 10.33 -3.56
C LEU A 156 2.64 10.59 -2.09
N GLN A 157 1.64 10.78 -1.24
CA GLN A 157 1.81 10.98 0.20
C GLN A 157 1.19 9.80 0.96
N PRO A 158 1.57 9.54 2.22
CA PRO A 158 0.97 8.44 3.00
C PRO A 158 -0.55 8.59 3.12
N LYS A 159 -1.05 9.83 3.24
CA LYS A 159 -2.48 10.15 3.33
C LYS A 159 -3.27 9.88 2.05
N THR A 160 -2.60 9.79 0.90
CA THR A 160 -3.24 9.50 -0.39
C THR A 160 -3.27 7.99 -0.69
N LEU A 161 -2.70 7.18 0.19
CA LEU A 161 -2.73 5.73 0.10
C LEU A 161 -3.88 5.14 0.92
N LEU A 162 -4.47 4.09 0.38
CA LEU A 162 -5.44 3.30 1.12
C LEU A 162 -4.72 2.57 2.26
N CYS A 163 -5.13 2.84 3.51
CA CYS A 163 -4.64 2.13 4.68
C CYS A 163 -5.77 1.26 5.26
N LEU A 164 -5.79 -0.01 4.85
CA LEU A 164 -6.69 -1.02 5.41
C LEU A 164 -5.96 -1.85 6.47
N ASP A 165 -5.49 -1.17 7.52
CA ASP A 165 -4.91 -1.86 8.67
C ASP A 165 -6.04 -2.49 9.50
N LYS A 166 -5.84 -3.74 9.96
CA LYS A 166 -6.78 -4.44 10.82
C LYS A 166 -7.10 -3.60 12.05
N ASP A 167 -6.10 -2.97 12.67
CA ASP A 167 -6.29 -2.19 13.88
C ASP A 167 -7.07 -0.90 13.63
N ILE A 168 -6.96 -0.33 12.42
CA ILE A 168 -7.74 0.84 12.02
C ILE A 168 -9.20 0.43 11.78
N ILE A 169 -9.43 -0.66 11.05
CA ILE A 169 -10.77 -1.18 10.77
C ILE A 169 -11.46 -1.62 12.08
N SER A 170 -10.75 -2.39 12.93
CA SER A 170 -11.28 -2.87 14.21
C SER A 170 -11.63 -1.70 15.14
N ARG A 171 -10.78 -0.68 15.26
CA ARG A 171 -11.11 0.51 16.06
C ARG A 171 -12.34 1.23 15.53
N LYS A 172 -12.43 1.40 14.20
CA LYS A 172 -13.57 2.08 13.57
C LYS A 172 -14.88 1.30 13.73
N LEU A 173 -14.82 -0.03 13.63
CA LEU A 173 -15.98 -0.88 13.92
C LEU A 173 -16.38 -0.79 15.40
N MET A 174 -15.43 -0.82 16.32
CA MET A 174 -15.72 -0.72 17.76
C MET A 174 -16.28 0.66 18.16
N SER A 175 -15.86 1.74 17.51
CA SER A 175 -16.38 3.08 17.79
C SER A 175 -17.78 3.31 17.22
N ASP A 176 -18.05 2.76 16.02
CA ASP A 176 -19.22 3.13 15.24
C ASP A 176 -20.34 2.07 15.32
N THR A 177 -20.09 0.93 15.98
CA THR A 177 -21.08 -0.14 16.15
C THR A 177 -21.41 -0.39 17.62
N SER A 178 -22.64 -0.80 17.88
CA SER A 178 -23.09 -1.25 19.19
C SER A 178 -23.44 -2.74 19.11
N VAL A 179 -23.10 -3.49 20.16
CA VAL A 179 -23.57 -4.86 20.31
C VAL A 179 -25.02 -4.80 20.79
N VAL A 180 -25.94 -5.30 19.97
CA VAL A 180 -27.35 -5.38 20.35
C VAL A 180 -27.54 -6.55 21.32
N ASN A 181 -27.84 -6.24 22.58
CA ASN A 181 -28.18 -7.25 23.58
C ASN A 181 -29.64 -7.69 23.43
N TYR A 182 -29.88 -8.65 22.53
CA TYR A 182 -31.22 -9.20 22.26
C TYR A 182 -31.77 -10.13 23.36
N GLU A 183 -30.95 -10.49 24.34
CA GLU A 183 -31.36 -11.28 25.52
C GLU A 183 -31.95 -10.39 26.63
N TYR A 184 -31.73 -9.07 26.56
CA TYR A 184 -32.37 -8.11 27.45
C TYR A 184 -33.90 -8.11 27.20
N GLY A 185 -34.68 -8.52 28.20
CA GLY A 185 -36.14 -8.68 28.10
C GLY A 185 -36.64 -10.12 27.88
N LYS A 186 -35.75 -11.11 27.76
CA LYS A 186 -36.12 -12.54 27.78
C LYS A 186 -36.06 -13.18 29.17
N GLY A 187 -35.56 -12.43 30.16
CA GLY A 187 -35.72 -12.79 31.56
C GLY A 187 -37.17 -12.58 32.01
N THR A 188 -37.63 -13.41 32.94
CA THR A 188 -38.96 -13.39 33.59
C THR A 188 -39.28 -12.13 34.40
N ASP A 189 -38.57 -11.03 34.19
CA ASP A 189 -38.69 -9.80 34.98
C ASP A 189 -39.22 -8.68 34.09
N ILE A 190 -40.53 -8.65 33.95
CA ILE A 190 -41.45 -7.56 34.29
C ILE A 190 -42.83 -8.11 33.91
N ILE A 191 -43.45 -8.81 34.84
CA ILE A 191 -44.90 -9.05 34.81
C ILE A 191 -45.49 -7.85 35.56
N TYR A 192 -46.03 -6.87 34.82
CA TYR A 192 -46.96 -5.95 35.45
C TYR A 192 -48.25 -6.73 35.70
N ASP A 193 -48.50 -7.06 36.97
CA ASP A 193 -49.81 -7.57 37.37
C ASP A 193 -50.79 -6.39 37.39
N PHE A 194 -51.43 -6.16 36.24
CA PHE A 194 -52.43 -5.09 36.09
C PHE A 194 -53.69 -5.34 36.94
N GLN A 195 -53.89 -6.53 37.52
CA GLN A 195 -55.05 -6.80 38.39
C GLN A 195 -54.86 -6.27 39.82
N GLU A 196 -53.63 -6.13 40.33
CA GLU A 196 -53.40 -5.51 41.64
C GLU A 196 -53.62 -3.98 41.61
N ILE A 197 -53.39 -3.34 40.46
CA ILE A 197 -53.53 -1.88 40.32
C ILE A 197 -55.00 -1.44 40.29
N GLU A 198 -55.93 -2.28 39.81
CA GLU A 198 -57.36 -1.97 39.80
C GLU A 198 -58.04 -2.06 41.17
N PHE A 199 -57.47 -2.80 42.14
CA PHE A 199 -58.04 -2.90 43.50
C PHE A 199 -57.68 -1.72 44.42
N MET A 200 -56.81 -0.80 43.97
CA MET A 200 -56.38 0.38 44.73
C MET A 200 -56.96 1.71 44.23
N ILE A 201 -58.00 1.69 43.37
CA ILE A 201 -58.75 2.88 42.94
C ILE A 201 -60.17 2.86 43.52
#